data_AF-A0A425WJU4-F1
#
_entry.id   AF-A0A425WJU4-F1
#
_cell.length_a   1.000
_cell.length_b   1.000
_cell.length_c   1.000
_cell.angle_alpha   90.00
_cell.angle_beta   90.00
_cell.angle_gamma   90.00
#
_symmetry.space_group_name_H-M   'P 1'
#
loop_
_entity.id
_entity.type
_entity.pdbx_description
1 polymer ?
#
loop_
_entity_poly.entity_id
_entity_poly.type
_entity_poly.pdbx_seq_one_letter_code
_entity_poly.pdbx_strand_id
1 'polypeptide(L)'
;MGINPLGSNKKARTTLIFNKDVERLEFKNALSDIATARNISPSEAALALVLEHVASTAKARDIARTMYAYEYPRCLDGLEIIFQDLAAQGEAGRDSKPVLTNFLELALDFGLSINTNDDDAIYLVEQWHSIIDVLESASKNKEPEAMLAARDASQLGTTLEDPCAMQIISPLLSCLLKNWDVLRTQSSTYRTLCCFARMAFPTRKGLEETAETRLAFMRTADEFYASGKEGGL
;
A
#
# COMPACT_ATOMS: atom_id res chain seq x y z
N MET A 1 -19.32 27.59 44.40
CA MET A 1 -18.79 28.53 43.39
C MET A 1 -17.29 28.30 43.32
N GLY A 2 -16.67 27.82 42.26
CA GLY A 2 -17.08 27.72 40.86
C GLY A 2 -15.82 27.94 40.03
N ILE A 3 -15.30 26.85 39.47
CA ILE A 3 -14.69 26.74 38.13
C ILE A 3 -13.50 27.66 37.83
N ASN A 4 -12.32 27.05 37.65
CA ASN A 4 -11.70 27.10 36.32
C ASN A 4 -11.03 25.77 35.94
N PRO A 5 -11.18 25.32 34.67
CA PRO A 5 -10.80 24.00 34.17
C PRO A 5 -9.51 24.07 33.34
N LEU A 6 -9.11 22.91 32.79
CA LEU A 6 -8.34 22.71 31.53
C LEU A 6 -7.14 21.77 31.67
N GLY A 7 -7.39 20.52 31.27
CA GLY A 7 -6.52 19.83 30.33
C GLY A 7 -5.19 19.28 30.86
N SER A 8 -5.24 18.19 31.64
CA SER A 8 -4.07 17.30 31.66
C SER A 8 -4.10 16.42 30.42
N ASN A 9 -3.38 16.81 29.37
CA ASN A 9 -2.92 15.91 28.32
C ASN A 9 -2.00 14.86 28.97
N LYS A 10 -2.58 13.84 29.60
CA LYS A 10 -1.83 12.66 30.03
C LYS A 10 -1.51 11.85 28.79
N LYS A 11 -0.37 12.16 28.16
CA LYS A 11 0.27 11.24 27.20
C LYS A 11 0.41 9.89 27.90
N ALA A 12 -0.12 8.83 27.27
CA ALA A 12 0.07 7.47 27.75
C ALA A 12 1.58 7.22 27.91
N ARG A 13 2.03 6.92 29.13
CA ARG A 13 3.44 6.77 29.48
C ARG A 13 3.69 5.31 29.84
N THR A 14 4.08 4.50 28.85
CA THR A 14 4.49 3.12 29.10
C THR A 14 5.92 3.14 29.65
N THR A 15 6.11 2.68 30.88
CA THR A 15 7.43 2.57 31.51
C THR A 15 7.95 1.17 31.27
N LEU A 16 8.98 1.03 30.44
CA LEU A 16 9.72 -0.24 30.28
C LEU A 16 10.84 -0.27 31.31
N ILE A 17 10.80 -1.25 32.21
CA ILE A 17 11.83 -1.48 33.22
C ILE A 17 12.87 -2.44 32.63
N PHE A 18 14.06 -1.94 32.31
CA PHE A 18 15.18 -2.79 31.93
C PHE A 18 15.85 -3.34 33.19
N ASN A 19 16.08 -4.66 33.21
CA ASN A 19 16.75 -5.34 34.30
C ASN A 19 18.22 -4.88 34.38
N LYS A 20 18.74 -4.65 35.59
CA LYS A 20 20.01 -3.93 35.82
C LYS A 20 21.28 -4.65 35.32
N ASP A 21 21.17 -5.91 34.89
CA ASP A 21 22.32 -6.77 34.58
C ASP A 21 22.40 -7.18 33.10
N VAL A 22 22.14 -6.24 32.18
CA VAL A 22 22.54 -6.42 30.78
C VAL A 22 23.93 -5.81 30.63
N GLU A 23 24.96 -6.66 30.62
CA GLU A 23 26.34 -6.25 30.34
C GLU A 23 26.39 -5.42 29.06
N ARG A 24 27.00 -4.25 29.19
CA ARG A 24 27.24 -3.30 28.09
C ARG A 24 28.27 -3.93 27.15
N LEU A 25 27.80 -4.68 26.16
CA LEU A 25 28.62 -5.07 25.01
C LEU A 25 28.99 -3.78 24.26
N GLU A 26 30.22 -3.30 24.48
CA GLU A 26 30.78 -2.16 23.75
C GLU A 26 31.00 -2.55 22.28
N PHE A 27 30.04 -2.22 21.43
CA PHE A 27 30.23 -2.24 19.97
C PHE A 27 31.15 -1.07 19.57
N LYS A 28 32.46 -1.30 19.63
CA LYS A 28 33.51 -0.28 19.39
C LYS A 28 33.58 0.29 17.96
N ASN A 29 32.76 -0.17 17.01
CA ASN A 29 32.79 0.27 15.62
C ASN A 29 31.50 0.96 15.11
N ALA A 30 30.55 1.29 15.99
CA ALA A 30 29.24 1.85 15.61
C ALA A 30 29.09 3.37 15.91
N LEU A 31 30.16 4.17 15.82
CA LEU A 31 30.10 5.58 16.25
C LEU A 31 29.17 6.47 15.40
N SER A 32 28.98 6.17 14.11
CA SER A 32 27.98 6.86 13.27
C SER A 32 26.56 6.52 13.69
N ASP A 33 26.29 5.25 13.99
CA ASP A 33 24.97 4.75 14.35
C ASP A 33 24.56 5.20 15.77
N ILE A 34 25.55 5.39 16.66
CA ILE A 34 25.34 5.92 18.01
C ILE A 34 24.93 7.40 17.99
N ALA A 35 25.44 8.21 17.07
CA ALA A 35 25.05 9.62 16.97
C ALA A 35 23.59 9.76 16.51
N THR A 36 23.17 8.93 15.55
CA THR A 36 21.78 8.83 15.10
C THR A 36 20.89 8.27 16.21
N ALA A 37 21.29 7.18 16.87
CA ALA A 37 20.56 6.56 17.97
C ALA A 37 20.45 7.45 19.22
N ARG A 38 21.41 8.35 19.48
CA ARG A 38 21.37 9.31 20.60
C ARG A 38 20.33 10.42 20.43
N ASN A 39 19.98 10.74 19.19
CA ASN A 39 18.98 11.77 18.88
C ASN A 39 17.57 11.21 18.70
N ILE A 40 17.43 9.88 18.72
CA ILE A 40 16.18 9.16 18.56
C ILE A 40 15.60 8.86 19.95
N SER A 41 14.29 9.07 20.14
CA SER A 41 13.63 8.73 21.41
C SER A 41 13.66 7.22 21.66
N PRO A 42 13.65 6.76 22.93
CA PRO A 42 13.61 5.32 23.24
C PRO A 42 12.45 4.57 22.55
N SER A 43 11.31 5.24 22.34
CA SER A 43 10.16 4.72 21.59
C SER A 43 10.45 4.53 20.11
N GLU A 44 11.11 5.50 19.48
CA GLU A 44 11.48 5.41 18.06
C GLU A 44 12.59 4.38 17.83
N ALA A 45 13.51 4.21 18.79
CA ALA A 45 14.52 3.15 18.73
C ALA A 45 13.90 1.75 18.87
N ALA A 46 12.95 1.57 19.80
CA ALA A 46 12.21 0.32 19.93
C ALA A 46 11.39 0.02 18.66
N LEU A 47 10.72 1.03 18.09
CA LEU A 47 10.00 0.89 16.83
C LEU A 47 10.95 0.51 15.68
N ALA A 48 12.11 1.16 15.56
CA ALA A 48 13.09 0.83 14.53
C ALA A 48 13.56 -0.63 14.60
N LEU A 49 13.83 -1.14 15.81
CA LEU A 49 14.21 -2.55 16.03
C LEU A 49 13.09 -3.52 15.67
N VAL A 50 11.83 -3.20 16.01
CA VAL A 50 10.68 -4.02 15.63
C VAL A 50 10.49 -4.02 14.11
N LEU A 51 10.64 -2.86 13.47
CA LEU A 51 10.47 -2.74 12.03
C LEU A 51 11.59 -3.42 11.23
N GLU A 52 12.80 -3.50 11.76
CA GLU A 52 13.88 -4.34 11.20
C GLU A 52 13.53 -5.83 11.19
N HIS A 53 12.68 -6.27 12.12
CA HIS A 53 12.17 -7.64 12.12
C HIS A 53 11.00 -7.86 11.15
N VAL A 54 10.28 -6.79 10.82
CA VAL A 54 9.08 -6.80 9.96
C VAL A 54 9.43 -6.61 8.49
N ALA A 55 10.48 -5.85 8.18
CA ALA A 55 10.90 -5.51 6.83
C ALA A 55 12.43 -5.39 6.72
N SER A 56 12.97 -5.92 5.63
CA SER A 56 14.40 -6.01 5.34
C SER A 56 14.91 -4.85 4.49
N THR A 57 14.10 -4.31 3.58
CA THR A 57 14.49 -3.18 2.73
C THR A 57 14.19 -1.84 3.41
N ALA A 58 14.97 -0.79 3.08
CA ALA A 58 14.73 0.55 3.64
C ALA A 58 13.35 1.09 3.28
N LYS A 59 12.92 0.90 2.01
CA LYS A 59 11.61 1.33 1.51
C LYS A 59 10.45 0.60 2.19
N ALA A 60 10.54 -0.72 2.38
CA ALA A 60 9.52 -1.45 3.12
C ALA A 60 9.49 -1.04 4.60
N ARG A 61 10.65 -0.75 5.23
CA ARG A 61 10.67 -0.18 6.59
C ARG A 61 9.95 1.16 6.66
N ASP A 62 10.13 2.04 5.67
CA ASP A 62 9.41 3.33 5.61
C ASP A 62 7.90 3.15 5.42
N ILE A 63 7.48 2.19 4.59
CA ILE A 63 6.06 1.82 4.43
C ILE A 63 5.49 1.33 5.76
N ALA A 64 6.20 0.43 6.44
CA ALA A 64 5.76 -0.08 7.73
C ALA A 64 5.69 1.03 8.79
N ARG A 65 6.64 1.98 8.82
CA ARG A 65 6.55 3.15 9.70
C ARG A 65 5.24 3.91 9.48
N THR A 66 4.87 4.16 8.23
CA THR A 66 3.65 4.89 7.90
C THR A 66 2.40 4.09 8.27
N MET A 67 2.34 2.80 7.94
CA MET A 67 1.21 1.94 8.30
C MET A 67 1.00 1.85 9.81
N TYR A 68 2.08 1.61 10.56
CA TYR A 68 2.02 1.42 12.01
C TYR A 68 2.00 2.74 12.81
N ALA A 69 2.02 3.90 12.15
CA ALA A 69 1.81 5.20 12.78
C ALA A 69 0.35 5.42 13.19
N TYR A 70 -0.60 4.72 12.56
CA TYR A 70 -2.03 4.79 12.86
C TYR A 70 -2.42 3.80 13.95
N GLU A 71 -3.50 4.12 14.69
CA GLU A 71 -4.07 3.24 15.72
C GLU A 71 -4.52 1.88 15.14
N TYR A 72 -4.98 1.90 13.88
CA TYR A 72 -5.43 0.71 13.13
C TYR A 72 -4.62 0.62 11.83
N PRO A 73 -3.48 -0.10 11.82
CA PRO A 73 -2.63 -0.23 10.64
C PRO A 73 -3.33 -1.04 9.54
N ARG A 74 -3.34 -0.51 8.30
CA ARG A 74 -3.98 -1.17 7.14
C ARG A 74 -2.96 -1.39 6.02
N CYS A 75 -3.03 -2.56 5.39
CA CYS A 75 -2.23 -2.90 4.20
C CYS A 75 -2.54 -1.95 3.04
N LEU A 76 -3.77 -1.43 2.98
CA LEU A 76 -4.18 -0.43 1.99
C LEU A 76 -3.33 0.84 2.02
N ASP A 77 -2.94 1.32 3.20
CA ASP A 77 -2.08 2.50 3.32
C ASP A 77 -0.68 2.22 2.75
N GLY A 78 -0.17 1.00 2.94
CA GLY A 78 1.09 0.56 2.35
C GLY A 78 1.02 0.36 0.83
N LEU A 79 -0.06 -0.23 0.34
CA LEU A 79 -0.34 -0.38 -1.09
C LEU A 79 -0.44 0.97 -1.79
N GLU A 80 -1.13 1.93 -1.18
CA GLU A 80 -1.21 3.30 -1.70
C GLU A 80 0.19 3.91 -1.88
N ILE A 81 1.07 3.79 -0.89
CA ILE A 81 2.45 4.30 -0.99
C ILE A 81 3.22 3.65 -2.14
N ILE A 82 3.14 2.32 -2.29
CA ILE A 82 3.82 1.61 -3.38
C ILE A 82 3.28 2.06 -4.74
N PHE A 83 1.96 2.16 -4.90
CA PHE A 83 1.37 2.59 -6.16
C PHE A 83 1.63 4.07 -6.47
N GLN A 84 1.74 4.94 -5.46
CA GLN A 84 2.15 6.32 -5.66
C GLN A 84 3.59 6.41 -6.18
N ASP A 85 4.51 5.62 -5.61
CA ASP A 85 5.90 5.51 -6.05
C ASP A 85 5.96 5.01 -7.52
N LEU A 86 5.20 3.96 -7.83
CA LEU A 86 5.10 3.39 -9.18
C LEU A 86 4.46 4.34 -10.19
N ALA A 87 3.44 5.10 -9.80
CA ALA A 87 2.82 6.10 -10.67
C ALA A 87 3.79 7.23 -11.03
N ALA A 88 4.69 7.59 -10.10
CA ALA A 88 5.67 8.67 -10.27
C ALA A 88 6.94 8.23 -11.00
N GLN A 89 7.47 7.06 -10.68
CA GLN A 89 8.81 6.61 -11.12
C GLN A 89 8.76 5.40 -12.07
N GLY A 90 7.62 4.74 -12.20
CA GLY A 90 7.51 3.44 -12.85
C GLY A 90 8.20 2.33 -12.06
N GLU A 91 8.25 1.12 -12.64
CA GLU A 91 8.81 -0.04 -11.94
C GLU A 91 10.34 -0.02 -11.85
N ALA A 92 11.05 0.74 -12.69
CA ALA A 92 12.51 0.81 -12.72
C ALA A 92 13.20 -0.59 -12.78
N GLY A 93 12.61 -1.52 -13.54
CA GLY A 93 13.10 -2.90 -13.68
C GLY A 93 12.67 -3.87 -12.58
N ARG A 94 11.85 -3.43 -11.62
CA ARG A 94 11.16 -4.29 -10.64
C ARG A 94 9.94 -4.96 -11.29
N ASP A 95 9.45 -6.04 -10.68
CA ASP A 95 8.16 -6.64 -11.05
C ASP A 95 7.11 -6.33 -9.99
N SER A 96 6.12 -5.49 -10.32
CA SER A 96 5.05 -5.14 -9.37
C SER A 96 3.80 -6.04 -9.48
N LYS A 97 3.83 -7.05 -10.36
CA LYS A 97 2.76 -8.05 -10.46
C LYS A 97 2.44 -8.77 -9.13
N PRO A 98 3.44 -9.17 -8.31
CA PRO A 98 3.16 -9.76 -6.99
C PRO A 98 2.43 -8.80 -6.05
N VAL A 99 2.74 -7.50 -6.11
CA VAL A 99 2.05 -6.46 -5.31
C VAL A 99 0.57 -6.38 -5.71
N LEU A 100 0.28 -6.34 -7.02
CA LEU A 100 -1.10 -6.35 -7.51
C LEU A 100 -1.84 -7.64 -7.14
N THR A 101 -1.15 -8.78 -7.20
CA THR A 101 -1.74 -10.08 -6.82
C THR A 101 -2.11 -10.09 -5.34
N ASN A 102 -1.22 -9.62 -4.47
CA ASN A 102 -1.50 -9.47 -3.05
C ASN A 102 -2.67 -8.50 -2.78
N PHE A 103 -2.79 -7.41 -3.56
CA PHE A 103 -3.94 -6.51 -3.45
C PHE A 103 -5.26 -7.20 -3.85
N LEU A 104 -5.25 -8.00 -4.91
CA LEU A 104 -6.43 -8.78 -5.32
C LEU A 104 -6.83 -9.80 -4.24
N GLU A 105 -5.87 -10.50 -3.63
CA GLU A 105 -6.12 -11.42 -2.52
C GLU A 105 -6.76 -10.68 -1.33
N LEU A 106 -6.18 -9.55 -0.93
CA LEU A 106 -6.74 -8.69 0.12
C LEU A 106 -8.17 -8.24 -0.22
N ALA A 107 -8.42 -7.86 -1.48
CA ALA A 107 -9.74 -7.46 -1.94
C ALA A 107 -10.77 -8.59 -1.84
N LEU A 108 -10.37 -9.83 -2.13
CA LEU A 108 -11.22 -11.00 -2.04
C LEU A 108 -11.46 -11.44 -0.59
N ASP A 109 -10.44 -11.37 0.25
CA ASP A 109 -10.49 -11.78 1.65
C ASP A 109 -11.37 -10.85 2.48
N PHE A 110 -11.22 -9.54 2.30
CA PHE A 110 -11.96 -8.53 3.07
C PHE A 110 -13.25 -8.07 2.38
N GLY A 111 -13.48 -8.51 1.14
CA GLY A 111 -14.60 -8.05 0.33
C GLY A 111 -14.54 -6.53 0.15
N LEU A 112 -13.40 -6.03 -0.34
CA LEU A 112 -13.17 -4.59 -0.45
C LEU A 112 -14.11 -3.95 -1.48
N SER A 113 -14.69 -2.83 -1.09
CA SER A 113 -15.54 -2.01 -1.95
C SER A 113 -15.15 -0.55 -1.88
N ILE A 114 -15.56 0.22 -2.89
CA ILE A 114 -15.45 1.67 -2.97
C ILE A 114 -16.84 2.31 -2.96
N ASN A 115 -16.92 3.56 -2.52
CA ASN A 115 -18.11 4.39 -2.67
C ASN A 115 -17.94 5.27 -3.92
N THR A 116 -18.80 5.08 -4.91
CA THR A 116 -18.73 5.81 -6.19
C THR A 116 -19.44 7.16 -6.17
N ASN A 117 -20.03 7.56 -5.02
CA ASN A 117 -20.56 8.91 -4.82
C ASN A 117 -19.54 9.90 -4.23
N ASP A 118 -18.31 9.43 -3.98
CA ASP A 118 -17.22 10.28 -3.52
C ASP A 118 -16.65 11.10 -4.70
N ASP A 119 -16.18 12.32 -4.45
CA ASP A 119 -15.54 13.16 -5.46
C ASP A 119 -14.28 12.46 -6.03
N ASP A 120 -13.60 11.65 -5.22
CA ASP A 120 -12.46 10.82 -5.65
C ASP A 120 -12.84 9.79 -6.73
N ALA A 121 -14.12 9.42 -6.83
CA ALA A 121 -14.61 8.49 -7.86
C ALA A 121 -14.53 9.09 -9.27
N ILE A 122 -14.67 10.42 -9.41
CA ILE A 122 -14.54 11.11 -10.70
C ILE A 122 -13.12 10.90 -11.24
N TYR A 123 -12.12 11.14 -10.39
CA TYR A 123 -10.73 10.94 -10.75
C TYR A 123 -10.43 9.48 -11.08
N LEU A 124 -10.97 8.52 -10.32
CA LEU A 124 -10.86 7.10 -10.62
C LEU A 124 -11.42 6.76 -12.01
N VAL A 125 -12.61 7.25 -12.36
CA VAL A 125 -13.24 7.02 -13.67
C VAL A 125 -12.36 7.56 -14.80
N GLU A 126 -11.80 8.76 -14.65
CA GLU A 126 -10.87 9.34 -15.64
C GLU A 126 -9.61 8.46 -15.85
N GLN A 127 -9.03 7.95 -14.75
CA GLN A 127 -7.89 7.04 -14.86
C GLN A 127 -8.27 5.71 -15.49
N TRP A 128 -9.48 5.20 -15.22
CA TRP A 128 -9.99 3.97 -15.83
C TRP A 128 -10.23 4.13 -17.33
N HIS A 129 -10.75 5.27 -17.79
CA HIS A 129 -10.85 5.56 -19.23
C HIS A 129 -9.50 5.54 -19.92
N SER A 130 -8.46 6.07 -19.28
CA SER A 130 -7.09 5.99 -19.82
C SER A 130 -6.60 4.54 -19.95
N ILE A 131 -7.05 3.62 -19.08
CA ILE A 131 -6.75 2.19 -19.19
C ILE A 131 -7.48 1.56 -20.37
N ILE A 132 -8.76 1.92 -20.57
CA ILE A 132 -9.55 1.46 -21.71
C ILE A 132 -8.87 1.89 -23.02
N ASP A 133 -8.47 3.16 -23.15
CA ASP A 133 -7.79 3.69 -24.34
C ASP A 133 -6.48 2.93 -24.68
N VAL A 134 -5.72 2.55 -23.65
CA VAL A 134 -4.49 1.75 -23.80
C VAL A 134 -4.82 0.36 -24.33
N LEU A 135 -5.82 -0.32 -23.76
CA LEU A 135 -6.22 -1.67 -24.18
C LEU A 135 -6.81 -1.65 -25.60
N GLU A 136 -7.63 -0.65 -25.92
CA GLU A 136 -8.16 -0.45 -27.27
C GLU A 136 -7.04 -0.20 -28.28
N SER A 137 -6.03 0.59 -27.91
CA SER A 137 -4.88 0.84 -28.78
C SER A 137 -4.02 -0.42 -28.98
N ALA A 138 -3.84 -1.23 -27.94
CA ALA A 138 -3.17 -2.54 -28.05
C ALA A 138 -3.97 -3.51 -28.94
N SER A 139 -5.30 -3.42 -28.92
CA SER A 139 -6.20 -4.29 -29.72
C SER A 139 -6.17 -4.01 -31.23
N LYS A 140 -5.57 -2.90 -31.68
CA LYS A 140 -5.48 -2.53 -33.11
C LYS A 140 -4.74 -3.56 -33.98
N ASN A 141 -3.98 -4.46 -33.37
CA ASN A 141 -3.38 -5.63 -34.04
C ASN A 141 -4.38 -6.74 -34.39
N LYS A 142 -5.68 -6.57 -34.08
CA LYS A 142 -6.80 -7.50 -34.36
C LYS A 142 -6.65 -8.89 -33.75
N GLU A 143 -5.89 -9.02 -32.67
CA GLU A 143 -5.91 -10.24 -31.87
C GLU A 143 -7.25 -10.32 -31.10
N PRO A 144 -7.99 -11.43 -31.19
CA PRO A 144 -9.30 -11.56 -30.57
C PRO A 144 -9.26 -11.39 -29.06
N GLU A 145 -8.17 -11.82 -28.41
CA GLU A 145 -7.98 -11.68 -26.96
C GLU A 145 -7.85 -10.20 -26.53
N ALA A 146 -7.10 -9.40 -27.28
CA ALA A 146 -6.95 -7.97 -27.00
C ALA A 146 -8.26 -7.18 -27.19
N MET A 147 -9.07 -7.54 -28.19
CA MET A 147 -10.41 -6.94 -28.38
C MET A 147 -11.37 -7.29 -27.24
N LEU A 148 -11.33 -8.53 -26.74
CA LEU A 148 -12.12 -8.95 -25.59
C LEU A 148 -11.68 -8.22 -24.32
N ALA A 149 -10.38 -8.07 -24.09
CA ALA A 149 -9.83 -7.33 -22.96
C ALA A 149 -10.31 -5.87 -22.92
N ALA A 150 -10.24 -5.16 -24.04
CA ALA A 150 -10.71 -3.78 -24.15
C ALA A 150 -12.23 -3.67 -23.89
N ARG A 151 -13.02 -4.58 -24.45
CA ARG A 151 -14.47 -4.63 -24.23
C ARG A 151 -14.81 -4.89 -22.75
N ASP A 152 -14.15 -5.86 -22.13
CA ASP A 152 -14.41 -6.22 -20.73
C ASP A 152 -14.01 -5.07 -19.79
N ALA A 153 -12.90 -4.38 -20.07
CA ALA A 153 -12.50 -3.17 -19.34
C ALA A 153 -13.51 -2.02 -19.52
N SER A 154 -14.02 -1.82 -20.73
CA SER A 154 -15.06 -0.83 -21.03
C SER A 154 -16.35 -1.13 -20.26
N GLN A 155 -16.80 -2.39 -20.23
CA GLN A 155 -17.97 -2.80 -19.44
C GLN A 155 -17.78 -2.50 -17.94
N LEU A 156 -16.60 -2.81 -17.38
CA LEU A 156 -16.30 -2.45 -16.00
C LEU A 156 -16.22 -0.92 -15.79
N GLY A 157 -15.80 -0.16 -16.80
CA GLY A 157 -15.84 1.31 -16.78
C GLY A 157 -17.26 1.83 -16.62
N THR A 158 -18.20 1.30 -17.40
CA THR A 158 -19.62 1.68 -17.26
C THR A 158 -20.19 1.38 -15.89
N THR A 159 -19.69 0.33 -15.21
CA THR A 159 -20.12 0.07 -13.83
C THR A 159 -19.58 1.13 -12.87
N LEU A 160 -18.34 1.60 -13.03
CA LEU A 160 -17.77 2.66 -12.19
C LEU A 160 -18.51 4.00 -12.32
N GLU A 161 -19.05 4.29 -13.52
CA GLU A 161 -19.83 5.50 -13.79
C GLU A 161 -21.26 5.46 -13.23
N ASP A 162 -21.81 4.26 -13.02
CA ASP A 162 -23.16 4.09 -12.49
C ASP A 162 -23.20 4.49 -11.01
N PRO A 163 -23.99 5.52 -10.62
CA PRO A 163 -24.06 5.98 -9.24
C PRO A 163 -24.65 4.90 -8.32
N CYS A 164 -23.77 4.10 -7.74
CA CYS A 164 -24.09 3.09 -6.75
C CYS A 164 -23.61 3.52 -5.36
N ALA A 165 -24.24 3.01 -4.32
CA ALA A 165 -23.75 3.22 -2.95
C ALA A 165 -22.38 2.54 -2.73
N MET A 166 -22.14 1.39 -3.37
CA MET A 166 -20.95 0.57 -3.16
C MET A 166 -20.63 -0.30 -4.38
N GLN A 167 -19.35 -0.36 -4.77
CA GLN A 167 -18.87 -1.24 -5.85
C GLN A 167 -17.69 -2.09 -5.40
N ILE A 168 -17.72 -3.38 -5.72
CA ILE A 168 -16.65 -4.33 -5.38
C ILE A 168 -15.46 -4.10 -6.31
N ILE A 169 -14.25 -3.99 -5.77
CA ILE A 169 -13.05 -3.69 -6.57
C ILE A 169 -12.40 -4.92 -7.22
N SER A 170 -12.68 -6.13 -6.73
CA SER A 170 -11.99 -7.35 -7.19
C SER A 170 -12.15 -7.66 -8.68
N PRO A 171 -13.29 -7.42 -9.37
CA PRO A 171 -13.38 -7.60 -10.82
C PRO A 171 -12.47 -6.64 -11.59
N LEU A 172 -12.33 -5.40 -11.11
CA LEU A 172 -11.46 -4.37 -11.69
C LEU A 172 -9.99 -4.78 -11.52
N LEU A 173 -9.59 -5.17 -10.32
CA LEU A 173 -8.23 -5.67 -10.06
C LEU A 173 -7.91 -6.92 -10.89
N SER A 174 -8.86 -7.84 -11.06
CA SER A 174 -8.69 -9.03 -11.90
C SER A 174 -8.50 -8.66 -13.38
N CYS A 175 -9.24 -7.66 -13.88
CA CYS A 175 -9.07 -7.14 -15.24
C CYS A 175 -7.65 -6.57 -15.43
N LEU A 176 -7.15 -5.78 -14.48
CA LEU A 176 -5.79 -5.25 -14.53
C LEU A 176 -4.73 -6.37 -14.54
N LEU A 177 -4.89 -7.36 -13.66
CA LEU A 177 -3.92 -8.45 -13.52
C LEU A 177 -3.86 -9.35 -14.77
N LYS A 178 -5.00 -9.60 -15.43
CA LYS A 178 -5.05 -10.37 -16.69
C LYS A 178 -4.33 -9.65 -17.83
N ASN A 179 -4.37 -8.32 -17.84
CA ASN A 179 -3.78 -7.49 -18.90
C ASN A 179 -2.47 -6.82 -18.46
N TRP A 180 -1.83 -7.38 -17.42
CA TRP A 180 -0.75 -6.69 -16.71
C TRP A 180 0.44 -6.32 -17.59
N ASP A 181 0.81 -7.19 -18.53
CA ASP A 181 1.99 -6.97 -19.37
C ASP A 181 1.85 -5.72 -20.26
N VAL A 182 0.62 -5.39 -20.66
CA VAL A 182 0.32 -4.17 -21.41
C VAL A 182 0.25 -2.96 -20.46
N LEU A 183 -0.37 -3.14 -19.30
CA LEU A 183 -0.75 -2.06 -18.40
C LEU A 183 0.38 -1.59 -17.46
N ARG A 184 1.32 -2.47 -17.09
CA ARG A 184 2.41 -2.17 -16.11
C ARG A 184 3.32 -1.01 -16.50
N THR A 185 3.31 -0.60 -17.77
CA THR A 185 4.11 0.53 -18.26
C THR A 185 3.37 1.87 -18.18
N GLN A 186 2.08 1.86 -17.84
CA GLN A 186 1.21 3.02 -17.88
C GLN A 186 1.03 3.62 -16.48
N SER A 187 1.29 4.92 -16.36
CA SER A 187 1.12 5.65 -15.09
C SER A 187 -0.35 5.67 -14.63
N SER A 188 -1.32 5.70 -15.55
CA SER A 188 -2.76 5.62 -15.25
C SER A 188 -3.15 4.32 -14.54
N THR A 189 -2.48 3.21 -14.83
CA THR A 189 -2.69 1.92 -14.14
C THR A 189 -2.37 2.04 -12.67
N TYR A 190 -1.20 2.59 -12.32
CA TYR A 190 -0.83 2.76 -10.91
C TYR A 190 -1.68 3.82 -10.20
N ARG A 191 -2.09 4.90 -10.89
CA ARG A 191 -3.02 5.89 -10.33
C ARG A 191 -4.38 5.28 -10.01
N THR A 192 -4.89 4.42 -10.88
CA THR A 192 -6.12 3.65 -10.63
C THR A 192 -5.97 2.78 -9.38
N LEU A 193 -4.83 2.08 -9.25
CA LEU A 193 -4.53 1.26 -8.07
C LEU A 193 -4.41 2.10 -6.79
N CYS A 194 -3.84 3.31 -6.86
CA CYS A 194 -3.84 4.27 -5.74
C CYS A 194 -5.26 4.64 -5.32
N CYS A 195 -6.13 4.96 -6.28
CA CYS A 195 -7.53 5.31 -6.00
C CYS A 195 -8.24 4.16 -5.30
N PHE A 196 -8.08 2.93 -5.80
CA PHE A 196 -8.64 1.77 -5.13
C PHE A 196 -8.09 1.59 -3.72
N ALA A 197 -6.78 1.69 -3.51
CA ALA A 197 -6.19 1.53 -2.18
C ALA A 197 -6.69 2.59 -1.19
N ARG A 198 -6.81 3.84 -1.63
CA ARG A 198 -7.27 4.97 -0.82
C ARG A 198 -8.76 4.87 -0.46
N MET A 199 -9.60 4.58 -1.46
CA MET A 199 -11.06 4.60 -1.32
C MET A 199 -11.63 3.30 -0.76
N ALA A 200 -10.88 2.19 -0.82
CA ALA A 200 -11.37 0.89 -0.43
C ALA A 200 -11.66 0.80 1.06
N PHE A 201 -12.76 0.12 1.38
CA PHE A 201 -13.11 -0.27 2.73
C PHE A 201 -13.63 -1.71 2.78
N PRO A 202 -13.40 -2.42 3.89
CA PRO A 202 -13.89 -3.78 4.06
C PRO A 202 -15.41 -3.79 4.25
N THR A 203 -16.09 -4.74 3.61
CA THR A 203 -17.55 -4.90 3.73
C THR A 203 -17.94 -6.11 4.58
N ARG A 204 -17.01 -7.05 4.78
CA ARG A 204 -17.21 -8.22 5.63
C ARG A 204 -17.12 -7.82 7.10
N LYS A 205 -18.25 -7.88 7.79
CA LYS A 205 -18.31 -7.57 9.23
C LYS A 205 -17.47 -8.56 10.05
N GLY A 206 -16.70 -8.04 11.00
CA GLY A 206 -15.94 -8.85 11.96
C GLY A 206 -14.65 -9.46 11.41
N LEU A 207 -14.27 -9.13 10.17
CA LEU A 207 -12.97 -9.49 9.62
C LEU A 207 -12.05 -8.27 9.71
N GLU A 208 -11.01 -8.36 10.52
CA GLU A 208 -9.98 -7.33 10.68
C GLU A 208 -8.64 -7.85 10.16
N GLU A 209 -7.83 -6.95 9.60
CA GLU A 209 -6.48 -7.31 9.16
C GLU A 209 -5.65 -7.78 10.36
N THR A 210 -5.10 -9.00 10.28
CA THR A 210 -4.28 -9.54 11.37
C THR A 210 -2.83 -9.10 11.24
N ALA A 211 -2.03 -9.37 12.28
CA ALA A 211 -0.59 -9.12 12.20
C ALA A 211 0.07 -9.96 11.10
N GLU A 212 -0.42 -11.18 10.88
CA GLU A 212 0.04 -12.08 9.83
C GLU A 212 -0.29 -11.54 8.44
N THR A 213 -1.49 -10.99 8.22
CA THR A 213 -1.85 -10.31 6.95
C THR A 213 -0.87 -9.17 6.66
N ARG A 214 -0.60 -8.32 7.66
CA ARG A 214 0.36 -7.22 7.52
C ARG A 214 1.78 -7.71 7.26
N LEU A 215 2.23 -8.75 7.96
CA LEU A 215 3.55 -9.35 7.74
C LEU A 215 3.67 -9.95 6.34
N ALA A 216 2.62 -10.60 5.83
CA ALA A 216 2.58 -11.11 4.46
C ALA A 216 2.70 -9.98 3.44
N PHE A 217 1.95 -8.88 3.61
CA PHE A 217 2.09 -7.68 2.79
C PHE A 217 3.52 -7.13 2.84
N MET A 218 4.13 -7.04 4.03
CA MET A 218 5.49 -6.52 4.17
C MET A 218 6.55 -7.37 3.47
N ARG A 219 6.37 -8.70 3.45
CA ARG A 219 7.23 -9.60 2.66
C ARG A 219 7.11 -9.33 1.16
N THR A 220 5.88 -9.15 0.65
CA THR A 220 5.64 -8.76 -0.75
C THR A 220 6.31 -7.43 -1.08
N ALA A 221 6.22 -6.44 -0.19
CA ALA A 221 6.88 -5.15 -0.36
C ALA A 221 8.41 -5.29 -0.39
N ASP A 222 8.98 -6.10 0.50
CA ASP A 222 10.41 -6.39 0.51
C ASP A 222 10.89 -7.05 -0.77
N GLU A 223 10.19 -8.10 -1.22
CA GLU A 223 10.52 -8.79 -2.47
C GLU A 223 10.47 -7.82 -3.66
N PHE A 224 9.46 -6.96 -3.71
CA PHE A 224 9.35 -5.92 -4.73
C PHE A 224 10.54 -4.96 -4.70
N TYR A 225 10.87 -4.37 -3.55
CA TYR A 225 11.96 -3.40 -3.44
C TYR A 225 13.36 -4.03 -3.55
N ALA A 226 13.52 -5.32 -3.23
CA ALA A 226 14.76 -6.07 -3.42
C ALA A 226 14.96 -6.55 -4.88
N SER A 227 13.88 -6.74 -5.64
CA SER A 227 13.95 -7.22 -7.03
C SER A 227 14.55 -6.21 -8.02
N GLY A 228 14.60 -4.92 -7.64
CA GLY A 228 15.20 -3.88 -8.46
C GLY A 228 16.71 -4.01 -8.39
N LYS A 229 17.38 -4.10 -9.53
CA LYS A 229 18.84 -3.94 -9.55
C LYS A 229 19.17 -2.64 -8.82
N GLU A 230 20.02 -2.71 -7.80
CA GLU A 230 20.70 -1.54 -7.27
C GLU A 230 21.19 -0.76 -8.49
N GLY A 231 20.61 0.43 -8.70
CA GLY A 231 21.08 1.33 -9.73
C GLY A 231 22.55 1.59 -9.44
N GLY A 232 23.43 0.97 -10.22
CA GLY A 232 24.83 1.33 -10.22
C GLY A 232 24.94 2.79 -10.65
N LEU A 233 25.20 3.66 -9.67
CA LEU A 233 26.20 4.73 -9.67
C LEU A 233 26.12 5.50 -8.34
#